data_AF-A0A8B7BB94-F1
#
_entry.id   AF-A0A8B7BB94-F1
#
_cell.length_a   1.000
_cell.length_b   1.000
_cell.length_c   1.000
_cell.angle_alpha   90.00
_cell.angle_beta   90.00
_cell.angle_gamma   90.00
#
_symmetry.space_group_name_H-M   'P 1'
#
loop_
_entity.id
_entity.type
_entity.pdbx_description
1 polymer ?
#
loop_
_entity_poly.entity_id
_entity_poly.type
_entity_poly.pdbx_seq_one_letter_code
_entity_poly.pdbx_strand_id
1 'polypeptide(L)'
;MTLDEDHSSQEDGAITSASQFLPDSEYWPTNPIDEKVALLVNFLLFKYQNRDPIAKAEMLDIVIQEYEDHFPEILLKASERIEMLFGLDVKEVDPLNHGYILVIKLGLTYDGKLSDTEGMPKTGLLILMLGVIFLNGNRATEEEVWQALNTLGVYAEQHHLMFGDPRKLVTEDLVQEEYLEYRPLPNSDPVCYEFVWGPRAHAEISKMELLEFICR
;
A
#
# COMPACT_ATOMS: atom_id res chain seq x y z
N MET A 1 13.96 17.48 79.11
CA MET A 1 14.46 16.87 77.87
C MET A 1 13.26 16.20 77.20
N THR A 2 12.69 16.87 76.20
CA THR A 2 11.73 16.33 75.23
C THR A 2 11.96 17.12 73.94
N LEU A 3 12.03 16.38 72.84
CA LEU A 3 12.77 16.64 71.61
C LEU A 3 12.03 17.49 70.55
N ASP A 4 12.86 18.04 69.65
CA ASP A 4 12.60 18.85 68.46
C ASP A 4 11.92 18.13 67.26
N GLU A 5 11.63 18.97 66.25
CA GLU A 5 11.50 18.78 64.78
C GLU A 5 10.09 19.16 64.22
N ASP A 6 9.92 20.35 63.62
CA ASP A 6 10.18 20.79 62.22
C ASP A 6 9.10 20.30 61.22
N HIS A 7 8.63 21.00 60.16
CA HIS A 7 9.10 22.15 59.36
C HIS A 7 7.95 22.65 58.42
N SER A 8 8.17 23.81 57.76
CA SER A 8 7.64 24.27 56.44
C SER A 8 6.40 25.20 56.49
N SER A 9 6.31 26.30 55.74
CA SER A 9 6.68 26.51 54.33
C SER A 9 6.95 27.98 53.95
N GLN A 10 7.71 28.18 52.88
CA GLN A 10 8.06 29.47 52.27
C GLN A 10 7.45 29.51 50.85
N GLU A 11 6.77 30.62 50.51
CA GLU A 11 6.18 30.92 49.21
C GLU A 11 7.23 31.47 48.23
N ASP A 12 7.12 31.11 46.95
CA ASP A 12 7.31 32.05 45.85
C ASP A 12 6.84 31.48 44.49
N GLY A 13 6.05 32.26 43.76
CA GLY A 13 6.32 32.52 42.34
C GLY A 13 5.58 31.73 41.26
N ALA A 14 4.72 32.48 40.54
CA ALA A 14 4.34 32.35 39.12
C ALA A 14 3.13 31.47 38.72
N ILE A 15 2.06 32.20 38.44
CA ILE A 15 0.78 31.81 37.85
C ILE A 15 0.92 31.69 36.32
N THR A 16 0.03 30.89 35.72
CA THR A 16 -0.35 30.81 34.29
C THR A 16 0.48 29.90 33.38
N SER A 17 0.20 28.60 33.40
CA SER A 17 0.21 27.81 32.16
C SER A 17 -1.21 27.75 31.63
N ALA A 18 -1.49 28.62 30.65
CA ALA A 18 -2.64 28.48 29.80
C ALA A 18 -2.55 27.10 29.12
N SER A 19 -3.49 26.21 29.45
CA SER A 19 -3.69 24.99 28.69
C SER A 19 -4.13 25.42 27.30
N GLN A 20 -3.17 25.54 26.39
CA GLN A 20 -3.45 25.70 24.97
C GLN A 20 -4.09 24.40 24.52
N PHE A 21 -5.43 24.39 24.52
CA PHE A 21 -6.21 23.46 23.73
C PHE A 21 -5.72 23.61 22.29
N LEU A 22 -4.91 22.65 21.84
CA LEU A 22 -4.71 22.41 20.42
C LEU A 22 -6.11 22.18 19.83
N PRO A 23 -6.46 22.81 18.70
CA PRO A 23 -7.72 22.49 18.05
C PRO A 23 -7.68 20.99 17.76
N ASP A 24 -8.71 20.28 18.24
CA ASP A 24 -8.98 18.91 17.86
C ASP A 24 -8.75 18.84 16.35
N SER A 25 -7.75 18.05 15.96
CA SER A 25 -7.61 17.60 14.59
C SER A 25 -9.01 17.17 14.17
N GLU A 26 -9.54 17.80 13.12
CA GLU A 26 -10.87 17.50 12.58
C GLU A 26 -10.91 16.01 12.27
N TYR A 27 -11.31 15.20 13.25
CA TYR A 27 -11.64 13.80 13.08
C TYR A 27 -12.97 13.81 12.35
N TRP A 28 -12.89 13.95 11.03
CA TRP A 28 -13.97 13.55 10.15
C TRP A 28 -14.35 12.13 10.57
N PRO A 29 -15.60 11.86 10.98
CA PRO A 29 -15.99 10.52 11.34
C PRO A 29 -15.76 9.64 10.12
N THR A 30 -14.75 8.78 10.17
CA THR A 30 -14.56 7.76 9.14
C THR A 30 -15.86 6.98 9.09
N ASN A 31 -16.48 6.93 7.91
CA ASN A 31 -17.72 6.19 7.73
C ASN A 31 -17.50 4.76 8.26
N PRO A 32 -18.39 4.23 9.12
CA PRO A 32 -18.24 2.88 9.66
C PRO A 32 -18.03 1.82 8.57
N ILE A 33 -18.63 2.01 7.39
CA ILE A 33 -18.40 1.14 6.23
C ILE A 33 -16.95 1.20 5.76
N ASP A 34 -16.34 2.39 5.70
CA ASP A 34 -14.95 2.56 5.26
C ASP A 34 -13.95 1.95 6.26
N GLU A 35 -14.29 1.97 7.55
CA GLU A 35 -13.53 1.25 8.58
C GLU A 35 -13.61 -0.27 8.35
N LYS A 36 -14.82 -0.82 8.12
CA LYS A 36 -14.98 -2.24 7.79
C LYS A 36 -14.26 -2.63 6.50
N VAL A 37 -14.24 -1.76 5.49
CA VAL A 37 -13.45 -1.95 4.27
C VAL A 37 -11.96 -2.04 4.58
N ALA A 38 -11.42 -1.13 5.39
CA ALA A 38 -10.01 -1.16 5.78
C ALA A 38 -9.65 -2.43 6.57
N LEU A 39 -10.51 -2.85 7.50
CA LEU A 39 -10.33 -4.10 8.24
C LEU A 39 -10.39 -5.32 7.32
N LEU A 40 -11.30 -5.34 6.34
CA LEU A 40 -11.42 -6.43 5.38
C LEU A 40 -10.18 -6.53 4.48
N VAL A 41 -9.65 -5.40 4.01
CA VAL A 41 -8.38 -5.35 3.25
C VAL A 41 -7.24 -5.97 4.08
N ASN A 42 -7.09 -5.57 5.35
CA ASN A 42 -6.05 -6.13 6.22
C ASN A 42 -6.23 -7.64 6.45
N PHE A 43 -7.46 -8.09 6.68
CA PHE A 43 -7.79 -9.51 6.83
C PHE A 43 -7.43 -10.31 5.57
N LEU A 44 -7.78 -9.80 4.38
CA LEU A 44 -7.46 -10.44 3.10
C LEU A 44 -5.95 -10.55 2.88
N LEU A 45 -5.19 -9.48 3.16
CA LEU A 45 -3.72 -9.50 3.07
C LEU A 45 -3.08 -10.50 4.04
N PHE A 46 -3.61 -10.59 5.26
CA PHE A 46 -3.17 -11.58 6.24
C PHE A 46 -3.42 -13.02 5.74
N LYS A 47 -4.59 -13.28 5.15
CA LYS A 47 -4.90 -14.57 4.52
C LYS A 47 -3.98 -14.88 3.35
N TYR A 48 -3.65 -13.89 2.52
CA TYR A 48 -2.69 -14.02 1.42
C TYR A 48 -1.30 -14.45 1.93
N GLN A 49 -0.80 -13.76 2.96
CA GLN A 49 0.51 -14.03 3.57
C GLN A 49 0.62 -15.46 4.09
N ASN A 50 -0.43 -15.94 4.78
CA ASN A 50 -0.46 -17.28 5.34
C ASN A 50 -0.84 -18.37 4.33
N ARG A 51 -1.29 -17.97 3.12
CA ARG A 51 -1.83 -18.87 2.09
C ARG A 51 -3.05 -19.66 2.57
N ASP A 52 -3.87 -19.02 3.40
CA ASP A 52 -5.07 -19.61 3.98
C ASP A 52 -6.27 -19.46 3.05
N PRO A 53 -7.22 -20.40 3.07
CA PRO A 53 -8.50 -20.23 2.39
C PRO A 53 -9.30 -19.07 3.02
N ILE A 54 -10.07 -18.38 2.20
CA ILE A 54 -10.95 -17.29 2.64
C ILE A 54 -12.40 -17.76 2.54
N ALA A 55 -13.12 -17.73 3.66
CA ALA A 55 -14.54 -18.07 3.69
C ALA A 55 -15.40 -16.84 4.01
N LYS A 56 -16.55 -16.69 3.34
CA LYS A 56 -17.50 -15.61 3.64
C LYS A 56 -17.94 -15.59 5.09
N ALA A 57 -18.20 -16.75 5.68
CA ALA A 57 -18.60 -16.85 7.08
C ALA A 57 -17.54 -16.24 8.03
N GLU A 58 -16.26 -16.41 7.71
CA GLU A 58 -15.17 -15.85 8.49
C GLU A 58 -15.06 -14.32 8.30
N MET A 59 -15.25 -13.83 7.08
CA MET A 59 -15.32 -12.38 6.81
C MET A 59 -16.47 -11.72 7.60
N LEU A 60 -17.62 -12.39 7.66
CA LEU A 60 -18.79 -11.92 8.40
C LEU A 60 -18.53 -11.90 9.91
N ASP A 61 -18.01 -12.99 10.48
CA ASP A 61 -17.81 -13.13 11.92
C ASP A 61 -16.70 -12.21 12.47
N ILE A 62 -15.56 -12.16 11.78
CA ILE A 62 -14.37 -11.46 12.31
C ILE A 62 -14.41 -9.97 11.98
N VAL A 63 -14.85 -9.60 10.79
CA VAL A 63 -14.70 -8.23 10.27
C VAL A 63 -16.03 -7.49 10.28
N ILE A 64 -17.03 -8.01 9.57
CA ILE A 64 -18.24 -7.23 9.23
C ILE A 64 -19.23 -7.15 10.38
N GLN A 65 -19.42 -8.24 11.11
CA GLN A 65 -20.24 -8.33 12.32
C GLN A 65 -21.64 -7.75 12.09
N GLU A 66 -22.05 -6.70 12.81
CA GLU A 66 -23.37 -6.08 12.69
C GLU A 66 -23.67 -5.40 11.34
N TYR A 67 -22.71 -5.34 10.41
CA TYR A 67 -22.87 -4.73 9.09
C TYR A 67 -23.12 -5.75 7.96
N GLU A 68 -23.65 -6.95 8.27
CA GLU A 68 -23.85 -8.03 7.28
C GLU A 68 -24.64 -7.58 6.03
N ASP A 69 -25.65 -6.73 6.22
CA ASP A 69 -26.47 -6.18 5.12
C ASP A 69 -25.65 -5.37 4.11
N HIS A 70 -24.51 -4.82 4.54
CA HIS A 70 -23.59 -4.04 3.70
C HIS A 70 -22.44 -4.90 3.16
N PHE A 71 -22.43 -6.21 3.41
CA PHE A 71 -21.36 -7.09 2.96
C PHE A 71 -21.01 -6.95 1.47
N PRO A 72 -21.98 -6.92 0.53
CA PRO A 72 -21.65 -6.79 -0.89
C PRO A 72 -20.91 -5.49 -1.21
N GLU A 73 -21.28 -4.39 -0.58
CA GLU A 73 -20.62 -3.09 -0.75
C GLU A 73 -19.22 -3.09 -0.14
N ILE A 74 -19.07 -3.63 1.07
CA ILE A 74 -17.79 -3.71 1.77
C ILE A 74 -16.82 -4.61 0.99
N LEU A 75 -17.28 -5.77 0.53
CA LEU A 75 -16.47 -6.70 -0.26
C LEU A 75 -16.05 -6.07 -1.58
N LEU A 76 -16.95 -5.37 -2.29
CA LEU A 76 -16.64 -4.69 -3.55
C LEU A 76 -15.54 -3.64 -3.34
N LYS A 77 -15.73 -2.72 -2.39
CA LYS A 77 -14.76 -1.65 -2.09
C LYS A 77 -13.41 -2.22 -1.61
N ALA A 78 -13.43 -3.28 -0.80
CA ALA A 78 -12.20 -3.94 -0.36
C ALA A 78 -11.49 -4.61 -1.53
N SER A 79 -12.23 -5.27 -2.43
CA SER A 79 -11.68 -5.90 -3.63
C SER A 79 -11.05 -4.86 -4.57
N GLU A 80 -11.70 -3.71 -4.77
CA GLU A 80 -11.14 -2.58 -5.54
C GLU A 80 -9.83 -2.06 -4.93
N ARG A 81 -9.76 -1.91 -3.60
CA ARG A 81 -8.52 -1.50 -2.91
C ARG A 81 -7.42 -2.55 -3.00
N ILE A 82 -7.76 -3.83 -2.88
CA ILE A 82 -6.84 -4.96 -3.03
C ILE A 82 -6.27 -5.02 -4.46
N GLU A 83 -7.12 -4.79 -5.46
CA GLU A 83 -6.72 -4.74 -6.87
C GLU A 83 -5.80 -3.54 -7.14
N MET A 84 -6.22 -2.33 -6.76
CA MET A 84 -5.52 -1.10 -7.08
C MET A 84 -4.17 -0.97 -6.36
N LEU A 85 -4.11 -1.30 -5.07
CA LEU A 85 -2.89 -1.07 -4.26
C LEU A 85 -1.93 -2.25 -4.28
N PHE A 86 -2.46 -3.47 -4.29
CA PHE A 86 -1.66 -4.69 -4.12
C PHE A 86 -1.56 -5.52 -5.40
N GLY A 87 -2.35 -5.21 -6.43
CA GLY A 87 -2.34 -5.95 -7.70
C GLY A 87 -2.87 -7.36 -7.54
N LEU A 88 -3.83 -7.56 -6.64
CA LEU A 88 -4.46 -8.86 -6.36
C LEU A 88 -5.93 -8.85 -6.75
N ASP A 89 -6.44 -9.99 -7.19
CA ASP A 89 -7.86 -10.22 -7.49
C ASP A 89 -8.50 -11.06 -6.40
N VAL A 90 -9.64 -10.63 -5.88
CA VAL A 90 -10.48 -11.43 -5.00
C VAL A 90 -11.40 -12.28 -5.87
N LYS A 91 -11.13 -13.59 -5.96
CA LYS A 91 -11.90 -14.52 -6.80
C LYS A 91 -12.68 -15.51 -5.95
N GLU A 92 -14.00 -15.58 -6.17
CA GLU A 92 -14.83 -16.67 -5.65
C GLU A 92 -14.55 -17.94 -6.46
N VAL A 93 -14.11 -19.00 -5.78
CA VAL A 93 -13.78 -20.31 -6.37
C VAL A 93 -14.71 -21.41 -5.93
N ASP A 94 -15.47 -21.19 -4.87
CA ASP A 94 -16.50 -22.10 -4.37
C ASP A 94 -17.79 -21.33 -4.09
N PRO A 95 -18.68 -21.17 -5.09
CA PRO A 95 -19.94 -20.47 -4.90
C PRO A 95 -20.92 -21.17 -3.94
N LEU A 96 -20.74 -22.48 -3.69
CA LEU A 96 -21.63 -23.24 -2.80
C LEU A 96 -21.31 -22.95 -1.34
N ASN A 97 -20.02 -22.86 -1.01
CA ASN A 97 -19.55 -22.56 0.34
C ASN A 97 -19.09 -21.11 0.52
N HIS A 98 -19.24 -20.27 -0.52
CA HIS A 98 -18.73 -18.91 -0.58
C HIS A 98 -17.25 -18.81 -0.20
N GLY A 99 -16.43 -19.61 -0.89
CA GLY A 99 -14.98 -19.66 -0.75
C GLY A 99 -14.27 -18.77 -1.76
N TYR A 100 -13.29 -18.01 -1.29
CA TYR A 100 -12.52 -17.04 -2.06
C TYR A 100 -11.01 -17.34 -2.00
N ILE A 101 -10.30 -16.88 -3.02
CA ILE A 101 -8.84 -16.83 -3.07
C ILE A 101 -8.38 -15.47 -3.56
N LEU A 102 -7.12 -15.14 -3.25
CA LEU A 102 -6.41 -13.98 -3.80
C LEU A 102 -5.43 -14.45 -4.86
N VAL A 103 -5.48 -13.84 -6.05
CA VAL A 103 -4.55 -14.17 -7.15
C VAL A 103 -3.87 -12.92 -7.68
N ILE A 104 -2.61 -13.06 -8.09
CA ILE A 104 -1.87 -11.97 -8.71
C ILE A 104 -2.52 -11.58 -10.04
N LYS A 105 -2.68 -10.27 -10.27
CA LYS A 105 -3.30 -9.72 -11.48
C LYS A 105 -2.39 -9.80 -12.70
N LEU A 106 -3.03 -9.74 -13.87
CA LEU A 106 -2.38 -9.65 -15.19
C LEU A 106 -1.42 -10.80 -15.50
N GLY A 107 -1.62 -11.96 -14.86
CA GLY A 107 -0.77 -13.14 -15.08
C GLY A 107 0.65 -12.99 -14.54
N LEU A 108 0.94 -11.91 -13.79
CA LEU A 108 2.24 -11.65 -13.21
C LEU A 108 2.57 -12.71 -12.16
N THR A 109 3.85 -13.03 -12.05
CA THR A 109 4.36 -14.02 -11.09
C THR A 109 5.04 -13.41 -9.88
N TYR A 110 5.23 -12.09 -9.88
CA TYR A 110 5.90 -11.34 -8.82
C TYR A 110 4.95 -10.88 -7.73
N ASP A 111 5.33 -11.18 -6.48
CA ASP A 111 4.64 -10.84 -5.25
C ASP A 111 5.50 -10.03 -4.26
N GLY A 112 6.74 -9.66 -4.61
CA GLY A 112 7.61 -8.89 -3.72
C GLY A 112 8.63 -9.69 -2.90
N LYS A 113 8.98 -10.91 -3.29
CA LYS A 113 9.92 -11.78 -2.54
C LYS A 113 11.29 -11.18 -2.21
N LEU A 114 11.84 -10.29 -3.04
CA LEU A 114 13.16 -9.69 -2.80
C LEU A 114 13.14 -8.45 -1.91
N SER A 115 11.95 -7.94 -1.58
CA SER A 115 11.82 -6.68 -0.86
C SER A 115 11.98 -6.80 0.66
N ASP A 116 12.27 -5.66 1.29
CA ASP A 116 12.50 -5.58 2.74
C ASP A 116 11.26 -5.87 3.60
N THR A 117 10.05 -5.65 3.05
CA THR A 117 8.79 -5.98 3.72
C THR A 117 8.27 -7.33 3.23
N GLU A 118 8.89 -8.41 3.73
CA GLU A 118 8.54 -9.79 3.37
C GLU A 118 7.04 -10.07 3.62
N GLY A 119 6.40 -10.71 2.65
CA GLY A 119 4.98 -11.09 2.72
C GLY A 119 3.97 -10.04 2.23
N MET A 120 4.32 -8.75 2.12
CA MET A 120 3.40 -7.77 1.54
C MET A 120 3.50 -7.74 0.00
N PRO A 121 2.39 -7.95 -0.74
CA PRO A 121 2.38 -7.92 -2.20
C PRO A 121 2.81 -6.56 -2.75
N LYS A 122 3.71 -6.59 -3.74
CA LYS A 122 4.22 -5.38 -4.44
C LYS A 122 3.81 -5.32 -5.90
N THR A 123 2.92 -6.22 -6.31
CA THR A 123 2.45 -6.32 -7.70
C THR A 123 1.70 -5.06 -8.13
N GLY A 124 0.91 -4.45 -7.24
CA GLY A 124 0.20 -3.20 -7.56
C GLY A 124 1.15 -2.06 -7.94
N LEU A 125 2.23 -1.88 -7.16
CA LEU A 125 3.27 -0.90 -7.48
C LEU A 125 3.98 -1.23 -8.81
N LEU A 126 4.28 -2.50 -9.06
CA LEU A 126 4.85 -2.93 -10.34
C LEU A 126 3.91 -2.58 -11.52
N ILE A 127 2.62 -2.90 -11.42
CA ILE A 127 1.64 -2.59 -12.48
C ILE A 127 1.58 -1.08 -12.73
N LEU A 128 1.57 -0.27 -11.67
CA LEU A 128 1.63 1.18 -11.77
C LEU A 128 2.90 1.66 -12.48
N MET A 129 4.07 1.14 -12.10
CA MET A 129 5.35 1.48 -12.73
C MET A 129 5.36 1.15 -14.22
N LEU A 130 4.91 -0.05 -14.60
CA LEU A 130 4.77 -0.45 -15.98
C LEU A 130 3.80 0.48 -16.74
N GLY A 131 2.72 0.90 -16.08
CA GLY A 131 1.72 1.83 -16.61
C GLY A 131 2.30 3.22 -16.91
N VAL A 132 2.99 3.82 -15.94
CA VAL A 132 3.64 5.14 -16.10
C VAL A 132 4.63 5.12 -17.27
N ILE A 133 5.49 4.10 -17.34
CA ILE A 133 6.47 3.94 -18.44
C ILE A 133 5.76 3.78 -19.79
N PHE A 134 4.70 2.99 -19.84
CA PHE A 134 3.95 2.77 -21.07
C PHE A 134 3.27 4.06 -21.56
N LEU A 135 2.62 4.80 -20.66
CA LEU A 135 1.93 6.05 -20.95
C LEU A 135 2.89 7.17 -21.41
N ASN A 136 4.14 7.16 -20.95
CA ASN A 136 5.19 8.09 -21.39
C ASN A 136 5.92 7.65 -22.69
N GLY A 137 5.32 6.74 -23.48
CA GLY A 137 5.89 6.33 -24.76
C GLY A 137 6.91 5.19 -24.64
N ASN A 138 6.74 4.33 -23.64
CA ASN A 138 7.56 3.15 -23.33
C ASN A 138 8.91 3.46 -22.65
N ARG A 139 9.08 4.68 -22.17
CA ARG A 139 10.21 5.16 -21.38
C ARG A 139 9.70 6.24 -20.44
N ALA A 140 10.22 6.34 -19.24
CA ALA A 140 9.92 7.45 -18.33
C ALA A 140 11.19 7.90 -17.62
N THR A 141 11.38 9.20 -17.45
CA THR A 141 12.52 9.69 -16.65
C THR A 141 12.28 9.39 -15.17
N GLU A 142 13.35 9.36 -14.38
CA GLU A 142 13.24 9.17 -12.93
C GLU A 142 12.31 10.23 -12.31
N GLU A 143 12.36 11.48 -12.78
CA GLU A 143 11.50 12.56 -12.30
C GLU A 143 10.02 12.31 -12.60
N GLU A 144 9.68 11.84 -13.81
CA GLU A 144 8.29 11.53 -14.19
C GLU A 144 7.72 10.38 -13.34
N VAL A 145 8.54 9.36 -13.09
CA VAL A 145 8.17 8.24 -12.21
C VAL A 145 7.89 8.74 -10.80
N TRP A 146 8.80 9.50 -10.20
CA TRP A 146 8.61 9.99 -8.84
C TRP A 146 7.45 10.99 -8.72
N GLN A 147 7.18 11.79 -9.75
CA GLN A 147 5.98 12.65 -9.78
C GLN A 147 4.70 11.81 -9.69
N ALA A 148 4.61 10.71 -10.44
CA ALA A 148 3.47 9.81 -10.38
C ALA A 148 3.34 9.12 -9.00
N LEU A 149 4.46 8.60 -8.46
CA LEU A 149 4.48 7.92 -7.16
C LEU A 149 4.14 8.86 -5.99
N ASN A 150 4.67 10.09 -6.00
CA ASN A 150 4.39 11.09 -4.97
C ASN A 150 2.89 11.45 -4.92
N THR A 151 2.22 11.49 -6.07
CA THR A 151 0.77 11.75 -6.15
C THR A 151 -0.05 10.67 -5.44
N LEU A 152 0.52 9.46 -5.32
CA LEU A 152 -0.07 8.31 -4.64
C LEU A 152 0.48 8.13 -3.21
N GLY A 153 1.25 9.09 -2.70
CA GLY A 153 1.79 9.06 -1.34
C GLY A 153 3.02 8.16 -1.16
N VAL A 154 3.66 7.72 -2.25
CA VAL A 154 4.90 6.93 -2.22
C VAL A 154 6.08 7.84 -2.52
N TYR A 155 6.94 8.08 -1.53
CA TYR A 155 8.05 9.04 -1.61
C TYR A 155 9.41 8.34 -1.54
N ALA A 156 10.34 8.71 -2.42
CA ALA A 156 11.67 8.08 -2.52
C ALA A 156 12.48 8.12 -1.22
N GLU A 157 12.36 9.20 -0.44
CA GLU A 157 13.17 9.45 0.75
C GLU A 157 12.51 8.97 2.05
N GLN A 158 11.35 8.30 1.97
CA GLN A 158 10.57 7.89 3.14
C GLN A 158 10.32 6.40 3.14
N HIS A 159 10.63 5.75 4.27
CA HIS A 159 10.23 4.38 4.49
C HIS A 159 8.69 4.26 4.54
N HIS A 160 8.12 3.51 3.62
CA HIS A 160 6.69 3.27 3.52
C HIS A 160 6.31 1.97 4.22
N LEU A 161 5.26 1.99 5.05
CA LEU A 161 4.85 0.82 5.86
C LEU A 161 4.58 -0.43 5.00
N MET A 162 4.05 -0.26 3.79
CA MET A 162 3.74 -1.38 2.89
C MET A 162 4.90 -1.72 1.95
N PHE A 163 5.65 -0.72 1.49
CA PHE A 163 6.61 -0.87 0.40
C PHE A 163 8.08 -0.89 0.86
N GLY A 164 8.35 -0.70 2.15
CA GLY A 164 9.70 -0.63 2.67
C GLY A 164 10.38 0.65 2.21
N ASP A 165 11.61 0.55 1.71
CA ASP A 165 12.30 1.63 1.00
C ASP A 165 11.82 1.71 -0.46
N PRO A 166 11.03 2.73 -0.85
CA PRO A 166 10.49 2.81 -2.21
C PRO A 166 11.58 3.04 -3.26
N ARG A 167 12.66 3.75 -2.93
CA ARG A 167 13.77 3.98 -3.86
C ARG A 167 14.43 2.66 -4.18
N LYS A 168 14.85 1.91 -3.17
CA LYS A 168 15.45 0.59 -3.35
C LYS A 168 14.52 -0.34 -4.14
N LEU A 169 13.24 -0.38 -3.79
CA LEU A 169 12.26 -1.22 -4.48
C LEU A 169 12.20 -0.92 -5.98
N VAL A 170 12.17 0.36 -6.36
CA VAL A 170 12.02 0.79 -7.76
C VAL A 170 13.33 0.69 -8.54
N THR A 171 14.47 1.08 -7.96
CA THR A 171 15.76 1.15 -8.68
C THR A 171 16.60 -0.13 -8.59
N GLU A 172 16.35 -0.99 -7.59
CA GLU A 172 17.12 -2.21 -7.34
C GLU A 172 16.25 -3.45 -7.46
N ASP A 173 15.24 -3.62 -6.60
CA ASP A 173 14.49 -4.89 -6.52
C ASP A 173 13.76 -5.21 -7.84
N LEU A 174 13.03 -4.25 -8.41
CA LEU A 174 12.31 -4.43 -9.68
C LEU A 174 13.26 -4.58 -10.89
N VAL A 175 14.48 -4.06 -10.78
CA VAL A 175 15.52 -4.23 -11.80
C VAL A 175 16.14 -5.61 -11.71
N GLN A 176 16.41 -6.09 -10.49
CA GLN A 176 16.92 -7.43 -10.23
C GLN A 176 15.89 -8.52 -10.60
N GLU A 177 14.61 -8.25 -10.43
CA GLU A 177 13.51 -9.12 -10.88
C GLU A 177 13.26 -9.04 -12.40
N GLU A 178 14.04 -8.23 -13.13
CA GLU A 178 14.01 -8.04 -14.58
C GLU A 178 12.69 -7.46 -15.13
N TYR A 179 11.88 -6.81 -14.26
CA TYR A 179 10.68 -6.10 -14.71
C TYR A 179 10.98 -4.72 -15.25
N LEU A 180 12.02 -4.07 -14.71
CA LEU A 180 12.46 -2.75 -15.12
C LEU A 180 13.92 -2.78 -15.55
N GLU A 181 14.29 -1.93 -16.51
CA GLU A 181 15.68 -1.53 -16.68
C GLU A 181 15.80 -0.08 -16.22
N TYR A 182 16.78 0.18 -15.36
CA TYR A 182 17.14 1.51 -14.90
C TYR A 182 18.50 1.90 -15.51
N ARG A 183 18.53 2.94 -16.33
CA ARG A 183 19.74 3.30 -17.09
C ARG A 183 19.91 4.81 -17.27
N PRO A 184 21.16 5.30 -17.42
CA PRO A 184 21.42 6.71 -17.65
C PRO A 184 20.88 7.16 -19.02
N LEU A 185 20.33 8.38 -19.06
CA LEU A 185 19.92 9.04 -20.27
C LEU A 185 21.16 9.45 -21.10
N PRO A 186 21.20 9.13 -22.41
CA PRO A 186 22.30 9.56 -23.26
C PRO A 186 22.40 11.08 -23.32
N ASN A 187 23.59 11.62 -23.08
CA ASN A 187 23.91 13.05 -23.22
C ASN A 187 23.18 14.01 -22.25
N SER A 188 22.70 13.52 -21.10
CA SER A 188 22.19 14.39 -20.03
C SER A 188 23.34 15.03 -19.23
N ASP A 189 23.29 16.34 -19.02
CA ASP A 189 24.17 17.08 -18.09
C ASP A 189 23.32 17.99 -17.18
N PRO A 190 23.17 17.68 -15.88
CA PRO A 190 23.75 16.54 -15.14
C PRO A 190 23.18 15.18 -15.59
N VAL A 191 23.81 14.08 -15.12
CA VAL A 191 23.36 12.71 -15.45
C VAL A 191 21.94 12.49 -14.91
N CYS A 192 21.00 12.21 -15.82
CA CYS A 192 19.64 11.80 -15.52
C CYS A 192 19.47 10.31 -15.83
N TYR A 193 18.43 9.69 -15.25
CA TYR A 193 18.12 8.28 -15.50
C TYR A 193 16.72 8.13 -16.08
N GLU A 194 16.53 7.04 -16.83
CA GLU A 194 15.24 6.60 -17.34
C GLU A 194 14.94 5.16 -16.95
N PHE A 195 13.65 4.86 -16.85
CA PHE A 195 13.11 3.53 -16.71
C PHE A 195 12.51 3.06 -18.03
N VAL A 196 12.76 1.79 -18.37
CA VAL A 196 12.04 1.06 -19.42
C VAL A 196 11.59 -0.30 -18.90
N TRP A 197 10.67 -0.94 -19.61
CA TRP A 197 10.31 -2.33 -19.30
C TRP A 197 11.50 -3.25 -19.52
N GLY A 198 11.71 -4.15 -18.57
CA GLY A 198 12.70 -5.21 -18.65
C GLY A 198 12.18 -6.44 -19.40
N PRO A 199 13.05 -7.45 -19.60
CA PRO A 199 12.72 -8.62 -20.39
C PRO A 199 11.60 -9.45 -19.77
N ARG A 200 11.48 -9.51 -18.44
CA ARG A 200 10.42 -10.26 -17.77
C ARG A 200 9.07 -9.58 -17.90
N ALA A 201 9.00 -8.25 -17.78
CA ALA A 201 7.76 -7.51 -18.05
C ALA A 201 7.24 -7.81 -19.46
N HIS A 202 8.13 -7.81 -20.45
CA HIS A 202 7.76 -8.17 -21.83
C HIS A 202 7.33 -9.63 -22.01
N ALA A 203 7.82 -10.55 -21.18
CA ALA A 203 7.47 -11.96 -21.24
C ALA A 203 6.14 -12.28 -20.54
N GLU A 204 5.81 -11.59 -19.44
CA GLU A 204 4.67 -11.90 -18.60
C GLU A 204 3.40 -11.11 -18.94
N ILE A 205 3.53 -9.87 -19.43
CA ILE A 205 2.39 -9.00 -19.69
C ILE A 205 2.51 -8.26 -21.03
N SER A 206 1.41 -8.19 -21.78
CA SER A 206 1.34 -7.35 -22.97
C SER A 206 0.90 -5.92 -22.65
N LYS A 207 1.36 -4.96 -23.45
CA LYS A 207 0.92 -3.55 -23.34
C LYS A 207 -0.59 -3.38 -23.51
N MET A 208 -1.23 -4.26 -24.29
CA MET A 208 -2.67 -4.25 -24.49
C MET A 208 -3.41 -4.67 -23.21
N GLU A 209 -2.99 -5.76 -22.56
CA GLU A 209 -3.57 -6.20 -21.28
C GLU A 209 -3.41 -5.14 -20.19
N LEU A 210 -2.26 -4.47 -20.15
CA LEU A 210 -2.04 -3.37 -19.22
C LEU A 210 -2.95 -2.16 -19.52
N LEU A 211 -3.12 -1.81 -20.80
CA LEU A 211 -3.99 -0.70 -21.19
C LEU A 211 -5.46 -0.99 -20.86
N GLU A 212 -5.93 -2.21 -21.14
CA GLU A 212 -7.28 -2.67 -20.79
C GLU A 212 -7.51 -2.60 -19.28
N PHE A 213 -6.49 -2.89 -18.48
CA PHE A 213 -6.55 -2.77 -17.02
C PHE A 213 -6.63 -1.31 -16.56
N ILE A 214 -5.82 -0.42 -17.11
CA ILE A 214 -5.78 1.00 -16.71
C ILE A 214 -7.06 1.75 -17.14
N CYS A 215 -7.69 1.38 -18.24
CA CYS A 215 -8.89 2.04 -18.77
C CYS A 215 -10.22 1.52 -18.19
N ARG A 216 -10.17 0.56 -17.27
CA ARG A 216 -11.35 -0.02 -16.64
C ARG A 216 -11.92 0.90 -15.57
#